data_AF-A0A6I0DXV6-F1
#
_entry.id   AF-A0A6I0DXV6-F1
#
_cell.length_a   1.000
_cell.length_b   1.000
_cell.length_c   1.000
_cell.angle_alpha   90.00
_cell.angle_beta   90.00
_cell.angle_gamma   90.00
#
_symmetry.space_group_name_H-M   'P 1'
#
loop_
_entity.id
_entity.type
_entity.pdbx_description
1 polymer ?
#
loop_
_entity_poly.entity_id
_entity_poly.type
_entity_poly.pdbx_seq_one_letter_code
_entity_poly.pdbx_strand_id
1 'polypeptide(L)' 'MENSTNCPKLEKCPIYIKNVFLNPNAGETYRKIYCTAGFAKYSTCKRLIVSEKTGKPVPETIMPNSSLSVEEIISRL' A
#
# COMPACT_ATOMS: atom_id res chain seq x y z
N MET A 1 8.89 -0.58 20.84
CA MET A 1 8.53 -0.34 19.42
C MET A 1 7.66 -1.50 19.00
N GLU A 2 6.37 -1.24 18.76
CA GLU A 2 5.40 -2.28 18.45
C GLU A 2 5.80 -3.01 17.17
N ASN A 3 6.13 -4.29 17.33
CA ASN A 3 6.61 -5.19 16.29
C ASN A 3 5.42 -5.63 15.41
N SER A 4 4.74 -4.66 14.80
CA SER A 4 3.59 -4.94 13.94
C SER A 4 4.06 -5.74 12.75
N THR A 5 3.75 -7.05 12.74
CA THR A 5 4.01 -7.96 11.63
C THR A 5 3.25 -7.56 10.37
N ASN A 6 2.15 -6.82 10.54
CA ASN A 6 1.26 -6.44 9.46
C ASN A 6 1.22 -4.92 9.24
N CYS A 7 0.89 -4.54 8.01
CA CYS A 7 0.65 -3.14 7.63
C CYS A 7 -0.55 -2.58 8.43
N PRO A 8 -0.40 -1.41 9.08
CA PRO A 8 -1.45 -0.83 9.92
C PRO A 8 -2.67 -0.36 9.13
N LYS A 9 -2.52 -0.13 7.82
CA LYS A 9 -3.59 0.30 6.92
C LYS A 9 -4.20 -0.83 6.10
N LEU A 10 -3.84 -2.10 6.37
CA LEU A 10 -4.29 -3.25 5.57
C LEU A 10 -5.82 -3.30 5.43
N GLU A 11 -6.55 -3.25 6.55
CA GLU A 11 -8.02 -3.34 6.56
C GLU A 11 -8.71 -2.14 5.90
N LYS A 12 -8.04 -0.99 5.88
CA LYS A 12 -8.54 0.26 5.30
C LYS A 12 -8.00 0.53 3.90
N CYS A 13 -7.23 -0.40 3.32
CA CYS A 13 -6.50 -0.11 2.09
C CYS A 13 -7.42 -0.19 0.87
N PRO A 14 -7.53 0.88 0.06
CA PRO A 14 -8.45 0.91 -1.08
C PRO A 14 -8.23 -0.21 -2.11
N ILE A 15 -6.98 -0.67 -2.30
CA ILE A 15 -6.67 -1.76 -3.26
C ILE A 15 -7.28 -3.11 -2.85
N TYR A 16 -7.49 -3.35 -1.55
CA TYR A 16 -8.09 -4.58 -1.06
C TYR A 16 -9.59 -4.42 -0.83
N ILE A 17 -10.03 -3.28 -0.28
CA ILE A 17 -11.47 -3.02 -0.09
C ILE A 17 -12.21 -3.02 -1.42
N LYS A 18 -11.65 -2.36 -2.44
CA LYS A 18 -12.28 -2.26 -3.76
C LYS A 18 -11.90 -3.39 -4.71
N ASN A 19 -11.15 -4.39 -4.25
CA ASN A 19 -10.67 -5.51 -5.05
C ASN A 19 -9.99 -5.07 -6.39
N VAL A 20 -9.10 -4.08 -6.32
CA VAL A 20 -8.51 -3.41 -7.50
C VAL A 20 -7.70 -4.35 -8.38
N PHE A 21 -7.14 -5.41 -7.81
CA PHE A 21 -6.29 -6.33 -8.54
C PHE A 21 -7.03 -7.15 -9.61
N LEU A 22 -8.38 -7.18 -9.60
CA LEU A 22 -9.30 -7.96 -10.44
C LEU A 22 -9.08 -9.48 -10.40
N ASN A 23 -7.83 -9.92 -10.35
CA ASN A 23 -7.36 -11.25 -10.07
C ASN A 23 -7.08 -11.41 -8.56
N PRO A 24 -7.76 -12.34 -7.87
CA PRO A 24 -7.59 -12.56 -6.43
C PRO A 24 -6.17 -13.00 -6.07
N ASN A 25 -5.49 -13.77 -6.94
CA ASN A 25 -4.13 -14.25 -6.69
C ASN A 25 -3.12 -13.09 -6.69
N ALA A 26 -3.32 -12.10 -7.57
CA ALA A 26 -2.49 -10.91 -7.60
C ALA A 26 -2.69 -10.10 -6.31
N GLY A 27 -3.93 -9.90 -5.88
CA GLY A 27 -4.23 -9.21 -4.62
C GLY A 27 -3.61 -9.89 -3.40
N GLU A 28 -3.71 -11.21 -3.31
CA GLU A 28 -3.08 -11.97 -2.22
C GLU A 28 -1.55 -11.89 -2.26
N THR A 29 -0.96 -11.95 -3.47
CA THR A 29 0.50 -11.84 -3.65
C THR A 29 1.01 -10.50 -3.14
N TYR A 30 0.40 -9.38 -3.54
CA TYR A 30 0.77 -8.06 -3.06
C TYR A 30 0.54 -7.89 -1.55
N ARG A 31 -0.53 -8.50 -1.02
CA ARG A 31 -0.78 -8.52 0.43
C ARG A 31 0.33 -9.24 1.18
N LYS A 32 0.79 -10.38 0.69
CA LYS A 32 1.90 -11.14 1.29
C LYS A 32 3.22 -10.37 1.23
N ILE A 33 3.54 -9.78 0.07
CA ILE A 33 4.80 -9.08 -0.14
C ILE A 33 4.90 -7.81 0.70
N TYR A 34 3.84 -6.99 0.73
CA TYR A 34 3.90 -5.66 1.32
C TYR A 34 3.20 -5.54 2.66
N CYS A 35 2.17 -6.36 2.94
CA CYS A 35 1.30 -6.12 4.10
C CYS A 35 1.48 -7.11 5.23
N THR A 36 1.97 -8.33 5.02
CA THR A 36 2.15 -9.33 6.09
C THR A 36 3.58 -9.79 6.28
N ALA A 37 4.54 -9.18 5.58
CA ALA A 37 5.95 -9.51 5.64
C ALA A 37 6.76 -8.60 6.60
N GLY A 38 6.07 -7.97 7.56
CA GLY A 38 6.70 -7.13 8.58
C GLY A 38 7.06 -5.71 8.15
N PHE A 39 7.56 -4.94 9.11
CA PHE A 39 7.89 -3.51 8.97
C PHE A 39 8.79 -3.21 7.78
N ALA A 40 9.84 -4.02 7.59
CA ALA A 40 10.79 -3.84 6.49
C ALA A 40 10.13 -3.85 5.11
N LYS A 41 8.96 -4.48 4.96
CA LYS A 41 8.23 -4.53 3.69
C LYS A 41 7.17 -3.45 3.59
N TYR A 42 6.27 -3.31 4.58
CA TYR A 42 5.23 -2.28 4.45
C TYR A 42 5.81 -0.86 4.47
N SER A 43 6.94 -0.62 5.15
CA SER A 43 7.64 0.68 5.09
C SER A 43 8.16 1.04 3.69
N THR A 44 8.24 0.08 2.76
CA THR A 44 8.60 0.33 1.35
C THR A 44 7.38 0.47 0.44
N CYS A 45 6.17 0.21 0.95
CA CYS A 45 4.94 0.33 0.18
C CYS A 45 4.66 1.80 -0.13
N LYS A 46 4.75 2.19 -1.40
CA LYS A 46 4.55 3.59 -1.82
C LYS A 46 3.18 4.13 -1.40
N ARG A 47 2.14 3.28 -1.44
CA ARG A 47 0.79 3.65 -0.98
C ARG A 47 0.73 3.98 0.52
N LEU A 48 1.43 3.21 1.35
CA LEU A 48 1.45 3.46 2.80
C LEU A 48 2.15 4.80 3.07
N ILE A 49 3.35 4.97 2.52
CA ILE A 49 4.18 6.17 2.70
C ILE A 49 3.41 7.43 2.28
N VAL A 50 2.82 7.41 1.08
CA VAL A 50 2.04 8.55 0.56
C VAL A 50 0.83 8.83 1.45
N SER A 51 0.10 7.79 1.88
CA SER A 51 -1.08 7.96 2.74
C SER A 51 -0.72 8.50 4.13
N GLU A 52 0.44 8.13 4.68
CA GLU A 52 0.93 8.69 5.96
C GLU A 52 1.39 10.14 5.80
N LYS A 53 2.09 10.46 4.71
CA LYS A 53 2.55 11.83 4.45
C LYS A 53 1.41 12.82 4.18
N THR A 54 0.35 12.36 3.51
CA THR A 54 -0.73 13.25 3.02
C THR A 54 -1.99 13.18 3.87
N GLY A 55 -2.16 12.13 4.68
CA GLY A 55 -3.42 11.84 5.37
C GLY A 55 -4.58 11.47 4.43
N LYS A 56 -4.34 11.39 3.11
CA LYS A 56 -5.36 11.15 2.08
C LYS A 56 -5.36 9.70 1.57
N PRO A 57 -6.49 9.22 1.03
CA PRO A 57 -6.53 7.95 0.32
C PRO A 57 -5.73 8.04 -0.98
N VAL A 58 -4.89 7.03 -1.22
CA VAL A 58 -4.09 6.94 -2.46
C VAL A 58 -4.94 6.32 -3.58
N PRO A 59 -5.00 6.92 -4.79
CA PRO A 59 -5.74 6.41 -5.94
C PRO A 59 -5.47 4.95 -6.22
N GLU A 60 -6.48 4.22 -6.64
CA GLU A 60 -6.42 2.79 -6.94
C GLU A 60 -5.44 2.45 -8.07
N THR A 61 -5.18 3.39 -8.98
CA THR A 61 -4.20 3.24 -10.07
C THR A 61 -2.74 3.13 -9.60
N ILE A 62 -2.44 3.55 -8.37
CA ILE A 62 -1.08 3.53 -7.81
C ILE A 62 -0.85 2.22 -7.07
N MET A 63 -0.04 1.32 -7.63
CA MET A 63 0.30 0.05 -6.97
C MET A 63 1.34 0.23 -5.84
N PRO A 64 1.41 -0.71 -4.86
CA PRO A 64 2.42 -0.69 -3.80
C PRO A 64 3.87 -0.55 -4.29
N ASN A 65 4.14 -1.12 -5.47
CA ASN A 65 5.43 -1.15 -6.17
C ASN A 65 5.49 -0.22 -7.38
N SER A 66 4.61 0.79 -7.48
CA SER A 66 4.59 1.75 -8.61
C SER A 66 5.99 2.25 -8.94
N SER A 67 6.32 2.50 -10.21
CA SER A 67 7.63 3.08 -10.58
C SER A 67 7.78 4.54 -10.16
N LEU A 68 6.66 5.26 -9.95
CA LEU A 68 6.65 6.68 -9.60
C LEU A 68 7.26 6.95 -8.23
N SER A 69 7.91 8.09 -8.07
CA SER A 69 8.42 8.55 -6.77
C SER A 69 7.27 8.93 -5.83
N VAL A 70 7.52 8.91 -4.52
CA VAL A 70 6.51 9.30 -3.52
C VAL A 70 6.00 10.72 -3.79
N GLU A 71 6.89 11.65 -4.14
CA GLU A 71 6.55 13.04 -4.45
C GLU A 71 5.71 13.18 -5.72
N GLU A 72 6.04 12.43 -6.77
CA GLU A 72 5.25 12.39 -8.01
C GLU A 72 3.84 11.87 -7.76
N ILE A 73 3.69 10.87 -6.89
CA ILE A 73 2.38 10.37 -6.49
C ILE A 73 1.61 11.44 -5.73
N ILE A 74 2.25 12.11 -4.77
CA ILE A 74 1.63 13.18 -3.97
C ILE A 74 1.17 14.33 -4.87
N SER A 75 1.95 14.72 -5.87
CA SER A 75 1.59 15.77 -6.83
C SER A 75 0.36 15.43 -7.70
N ARG A 76 -0.07 14.16 -7.71
CA ARG A 76 -1.23 13.67 -8.49
C ARG A 76 -2.46 13.38 -7.62
N LEU A 77 -2.40 13.69 -6.31
CA LEU A 77 -3.52 13.52 -5.36
C LEU A 77 -4.39 14.78 -5.26
#